data_AF-A0A2W5E656-F1
#
_entry.id   AF-A0A2W5E656-F1
#
_cell.length_a   1.000
_cell.length_b   1.000
_cell.length_c   1.000
_cell.angle_alpha   90.00
_cell.angle_beta   90.00
_cell.angle_gamma   90.00
#
_symmetry.space_group_name_H-M   'P 1'
#
loop_
_entity.id
_entity.type
_entity.pdbx_description
1 polymer ?
#
loop_
_entity_poly.entity_id
_entity_poly.type
_entity_poly.pdbx_seq_one_letter_code
_entity_poly.pdbx_strand_id
1 'polypeptide(L)'
;SAVEILETGRRITVEDCISQNPISEIGGQRRYTFFTRGQQTLFQRCYAAGGYHDFSVGFTAAGPNAFVQCESERPYSFSGTMDKWASGVLFDVVSVDGNAIRIRNREQDGRGAGWSGANCLLWNCTAAMIDNYKPPTAQNWALGSWSQFAGNGYWNESNNSLNPRSFFYTQLAERLGKKSDNQSFIMDISTDASSSPSIAVAQELTAEAVKPKALLINWIKQASEHNTITVNVGNVKVFDRVVKHGPIIVEHKMKVKNAWLVNENDEVLTGTIQEVPWWTGGVEGDDLAQAKKKLAITRFVPGRVGQGLTDDIQEVVDSMVSNNIVGLNQHYALWYERRRDDHERIRRMDGDVWPPFYELPFKRSGVDSAWDGLSKYDLTQYNQWYWWRMKEFASIGIASNRVLLHQNYFQHNIIEAGAHYADFPWRTANNINNTGFNEPVNFAGDKRIFYAEQFYDINRPTRKLLHQQYIEKCLDNFRDNSNVIQFTGEEFTGPL
;
A
#
# COMPACT_ATOMS: atom_id res chain seq x y z
N SER A 1 -3.19 1.91 -5.46
CA SER A 1 -3.52 1.31 -6.76
C SER A 1 -4.48 2.18 -7.53
N ALA A 2 -4.23 2.33 -8.83
CA ALA A 2 -5.23 2.82 -9.77
C ALA A 2 -6.31 1.74 -9.95
N VAL A 3 -5.89 0.47 -10.07
CA VAL A 3 -6.79 -0.68 -10.03
C VAL A 3 -6.17 -1.81 -9.20
N GLU A 4 -6.99 -2.38 -8.32
CA GLU A 4 -6.65 -3.54 -7.51
C GLU A 4 -7.76 -4.58 -7.63
N ILE A 5 -7.38 -5.80 -8.03
CA ILE A 5 -8.29 -6.94 -8.11
C ILE A 5 -7.91 -7.94 -7.01
N LEU A 6 -8.77 -8.07 -6.00
CA LEU A 6 -8.56 -8.98 -4.88
C LEU A 6 -8.94 -10.43 -5.22
N GLU A 7 -8.72 -11.36 -4.29
CA GLU A 7 -8.73 -12.82 -4.46
C GLU A 7 -10.06 -13.38 -4.96
N THR A 8 -11.18 -12.73 -4.61
CA THR A 8 -12.52 -13.10 -5.07
C THR A 8 -12.84 -12.53 -6.46
N GLY A 9 -12.03 -11.60 -6.94
CA GLY A 9 -12.14 -11.00 -8.27
C GLY A 9 -11.83 -12.02 -9.36
N ARG A 10 -12.75 -12.15 -10.31
CA ARG A 10 -12.59 -13.07 -11.45
C ARG A 10 -13.22 -12.53 -12.72
N ARG A 11 -12.62 -12.85 -13.88
CA ARG A 11 -13.13 -12.47 -15.22
C ARG A 11 -13.29 -10.96 -15.37
N ILE A 12 -12.27 -10.23 -14.93
CA ILE A 12 -12.24 -8.77 -14.96
C ILE A 12 -11.25 -8.34 -16.02
N THR A 13 -11.68 -7.47 -16.92
CA THR A 13 -10.81 -6.77 -17.86
C THR A 13 -10.66 -5.32 -17.41
N VAL A 14 -9.42 -4.86 -17.39
CA VAL A 14 -9.02 -3.47 -17.15
C VAL A 14 -8.32 -3.05 -18.43
N GLU A 15 -8.90 -2.09 -19.14
CA GLU A 15 -8.37 -1.68 -20.44
C GLU A 15 -8.30 -0.18 -20.59
N ASP A 16 -7.34 0.28 -21.40
CA ASP A 16 -7.23 1.67 -21.84
C ASP A 16 -7.14 2.66 -20.67
N CYS A 17 -6.34 2.31 -19.66
CA CYS A 17 -6.19 3.07 -18.41
C CYS A 17 -4.85 3.80 -18.33
N ILE A 18 -4.88 5.05 -17.85
CA ILE A 18 -3.69 5.89 -17.59
C ILE A 18 -3.61 6.18 -16.09
N SER A 19 -2.49 5.80 -15.46
CA SER A 19 -2.15 6.18 -14.09
C SER A 19 -0.88 7.01 -14.06
N GLN A 20 -0.99 8.28 -13.69
CA GLN A 20 0.12 9.25 -13.65
C GLN A 20 0.01 10.15 -12.43
N ASN A 21 1.13 10.74 -12.00
CA ASN A 21 1.21 11.67 -10.87
C ASN A 21 0.67 11.10 -9.52
N PRO A 22 1.16 9.94 -9.04
CA PRO A 22 0.73 9.41 -7.76
C PRO A 22 1.10 10.35 -6.60
N ILE A 23 0.15 10.56 -5.69
CA ILE A 23 0.28 11.49 -4.55
C ILE A 23 0.75 10.83 -3.24
N SER A 24 0.71 9.50 -3.15
CA SER A 24 1.11 8.76 -1.94
C SER A 24 2.60 8.93 -1.64
N GLU A 25 3.09 8.57 -0.45
CA GLU A 25 4.53 8.42 -0.27
C GLU A 25 5.08 7.24 -1.09
N ILE A 26 6.35 7.27 -1.48
CA ILE A 26 7.04 6.12 -2.09
C ILE A 26 7.28 5.07 -1.00
N GLY A 27 6.22 4.36 -0.65
CA GLY A 27 6.15 3.48 0.52
C GLY A 27 5.60 2.09 0.18
N GLY A 28 6.29 1.35 -0.70
CA GLY A 28 5.91 -0.01 -1.08
C GLY A 28 4.43 -0.13 -1.51
N GLN A 29 3.64 -0.89 -0.76
CA GLN A 29 2.22 -1.20 -1.07
C GLN A 29 1.31 0.04 -1.18
N ARG A 30 1.71 1.21 -0.67
CA ARG A 30 0.93 2.45 -0.83
C ARG A 30 0.87 2.94 -2.28
N ARG A 31 1.71 2.41 -3.16
CA ARG A 31 1.91 2.91 -4.52
C ARG A 31 2.04 1.80 -5.55
N TYR A 32 1.39 0.66 -5.33
CA TYR A 32 1.13 -0.27 -6.43
C TYR A 32 0.14 0.37 -7.40
N THR A 33 0.25 0.07 -8.70
CA THR A 33 -0.55 0.75 -9.74
C THR A 33 -1.67 -0.14 -10.28
N PHE A 34 -1.34 -1.15 -11.07
CA PHE A 34 -2.25 -2.18 -11.60
C PHE A 34 -1.90 -3.52 -10.98
N PHE A 35 -2.66 -3.90 -9.97
CA PHE A 35 -2.36 -5.04 -9.11
C PHE A 35 -3.47 -6.08 -9.13
N THR A 36 -3.10 -7.36 -9.14
CA THR A 36 -4.07 -8.46 -9.07
C THR A 36 -3.63 -9.60 -8.16
N ARG A 37 -4.58 -10.08 -7.38
CA ARG A 37 -4.58 -11.36 -6.65
C ARG A 37 -5.72 -12.26 -7.10
N GLY A 38 -6.53 -11.78 -8.04
CA GLY A 38 -7.65 -12.51 -8.59
C GLY A 38 -7.21 -13.56 -9.60
N GLN A 39 -8.18 -14.02 -10.38
CA GLN A 39 -8.00 -15.04 -11.41
C GLN A 39 -8.73 -14.65 -12.70
N GLN A 40 -8.26 -15.12 -13.85
CA GLN A 40 -8.88 -14.78 -15.13
C GLN A 40 -8.95 -13.26 -15.34
N THR A 41 -7.88 -12.55 -14.99
CA THR A 41 -7.81 -11.08 -15.13
C THR A 41 -7.02 -10.69 -16.37
N LEU A 42 -7.47 -9.65 -17.07
CA LEU A 42 -6.81 -9.08 -18.24
C LEU A 42 -6.60 -7.59 -18.00
N PHE A 43 -5.35 -7.18 -17.89
CA PHE A 43 -4.96 -5.77 -17.97
C PHE A 43 -4.41 -5.55 -19.36
N GLN A 44 -4.99 -4.65 -20.15
CA GLN A 44 -4.52 -4.42 -21.50
C GLN A 44 -4.46 -2.95 -21.82
N ARG A 45 -3.38 -2.52 -22.49
CA ARG A 45 -3.25 -1.12 -22.94
C ARG A 45 -3.35 -0.17 -21.75
N CYS A 46 -2.60 -0.52 -20.71
CA CYS A 46 -2.48 0.28 -19.50
C CYS A 46 -1.14 0.99 -19.50
N TYR A 47 -1.16 2.28 -19.17
CA TYR A 47 0.03 3.10 -18.97
C TYR A 47 0.15 3.53 -17.52
N ALA A 48 1.35 3.40 -16.95
CA ALA A 48 1.67 3.79 -15.59
C ALA A 48 2.95 4.65 -15.54
N ALA A 49 2.97 5.69 -14.72
CA ALA A 49 4.16 6.52 -14.50
C ALA A 49 4.38 6.82 -13.01
N GLY A 50 5.62 6.60 -12.56
CA GLY A 50 6.06 6.94 -11.18
C GLY A 50 5.43 6.11 -10.06
N GLY A 51 4.86 4.95 -10.38
CA GLY A 51 4.39 3.98 -9.39
C GLY A 51 5.53 3.18 -8.75
N TYR A 52 5.21 2.30 -7.81
CA TYR A 52 6.20 1.44 -7.16
C TYR A 52 6.33 0.10 -7.91
N HIS A 53 5.27 -0.71 -7.89
CA HIS A 53 5.10 -1.84 -8.80
C HIS A 53 3.94 -1.51 -9.74
N ASP A 54 4.24 -1.31 -11.02
CA ASP A 54 3.23 -0.81 -11.96
C ASP A 54 2.31 -1.91 -12.47
N PHE A 55 2.87 -3.06 -12.87
CA PHE A 55 2.12 -4.24 -13.29
C PHE A 55 2.52 -5.43 -12.42
N SER A 56 1.70 -5.77 -11.43
CA SER A 56 2.10 -6.75 -10.43
C SER A 56 1.03 -7.76 -10.06
N VAL A 57 1.51 -8.96 -9.72
CA VAL A 57 0.69 -10.09 -9.28
C VAL A 57 1.09 -10.49 -7.86
N GLY A 58 0.10 -10.55 -6.97
CA GLY A 58 0.29 -10.75 -5.55
C GLY A 58 0.14 -12.19 -5.07
N PHE A 59 -0.01 -12.32 -3.76
CA PHE A 59 0.02 -13.57 -3.00
C PHE A 59 -0.93 -14.63 -3.57
N THR A 60 -0.36 -15.77 -3.96
CA THR A 60 -1.05 -16.99 -4.42
C THR A 60 -2.11 -16.76 -5.50
N ALA A 61 -1.90 -15.77 -6.37
CA ALA A 61 -2.83 -15.51 -7.47
C ALA A 61 -2.91 -16.74 -8.39
N ALA A 62 -4.12 -17.29 -8.55
CA ALA A 62 -4.33 -18.58 -9.21
C ALA A 62 -4.07 -18.56 -10.73
N GLY A 63 -4.29 -17.41 -11.38
CA GLY A 63 -4.23 -17.27 -12.83
C GLY A 63 -5.39 -17.98 -13.58
N PRO A 64 -5.36 -18.02 -14.92
CA PRO A 64 -4.45 -17.23 -15.76
C PRO A 64 -4.70 -15.74 -15.57
N ASN A 65 -3.64 -14.94 -15.49
CA ASN A 65 -3.70 -13.48 -15.40
C ASN A 65 -2.80 -12.91 -16.49
N ALA A 66 -3.26 -11.90 -17.23
CA ALA A 66 -2.53 -11.36 -18.37
C ALA A 66 -2.37 -9.83 -18.29
N PHE A 67 -1.17 -9.35 -18.61
CA PHE A 67 -0.87 -7.96 -18.92
C PHE A 67 -0.49 -7.89 -20.42
N VAL A 68 -1.29 -7.21 -21.23
CA VAL A 68 -1.16 -7.20 -22.70
C VAL A 68 -0.98 -5.77 -23.21
N GLN A 69 0.16 -5.49 -23.84
CA GLN A 69 0.54 -4.16 -24.31
C GLN A 69 0.44 -3.10 -23.19
N CYS A 70 1.22 -3.28 -22.14
CA CYS A 70 1.26 -2.36 -21.00
C CYS A 70 2.61 -1.63 -20.95
N GLU A 71 2.62 -0.35 -20.59
CA GLU A 71 3.81 0.50 -20.55
C GLU A 71 3.98 1.16 -19.17
N SER A 72 5.16 1.00 -18.58
CA SER A 72 5.55 1.59 -17.30
C SER A 72 6.70 2.56 -17.53
N GLU A 73 6.51 3.83 -17.15
CA GLU A 73 7.51 4.88 -17.24
C GLU A 73 8.13 5.14 -15.86
N ARG A 74 9.42 4.77 -15.72
CA ARG A 74 10.27 5.07 -14.56
C ARG A 74 9.63 4.70 -13.20
N PRO A 75 9.26 3.44 -12.98
CA PRO A 75 8.76 3.00 -11.68
C PRO A 75 9.89 2.91 -10.64
N TYR A 76 9.53 3.04 -9.36
CA TYR A 76 10.48 2.93 -8.24
C TYR A 76 10.90 1.48 -7.95
N SER A 77 10.19 0.49 -8.50
CA SER A 77 10.52 -0.93 -8.37
C SER A 77 10.05 -1.72 -9.60
N PHE A 78 10.27 -3.03 -9.58
CA PHE A 78 10.04 -3.90 -10.73
C PHE A 78 8.54 -4.17 -10.99
N SER A 79 8.17 -4.58 -12.20
CA SER A 79 6.88 -5.23 -12.50
C SER A 79 7.05 -6.74 -12.52
N GLY A 80 6.00 -7.53 -12.28
CA GLY A 80 6.11 -8.98 -12.25
C GLY A 80 5.35 -9.65 -11.13
N THR A 81 5.78 -10.86 -10.76
CA THR A 81 5.23 -11.59 -9.62
C THR A 81 5.95 -11.13 -8.37
N MET A 82 5.25 -10.46 -7.46
CA MET A 82 5.87 -9.77 -6.33
C MET A 82 5.78 -10.53 -5.01
N ASP A 83 4.86 -11.47 -4.87
CA ASP A 83 4.61 -12.17 -3.60
C ASP A 83 4.67 -13.69 -3.81
N LYS A 84 4.28 -14.48 -2.81
CA LYS A 84 4.39 -15.94 -2.78
C LYS A 84 3.55 -16.58 -3.88
N TRP A 85 4.23 -17.24 -4.83
CA TRP A 85 3.69 -18.21 -5.78
C TRP A 85 2.43 -17.80 -6.57
N ALA A 86 2.57 -16.88 -7.52
CA ALA A 86 1.57 -16.69 -8.58
C ALA A 86 1.71 -17.76 -9.68
N SER A 87 0.60 -18.24 -10.25
CA SER A 87 0.63 -19.23 -11.33
C SER A 87 0.03 -18.70 -12.61
N GLY A 88 0.61 -19.03 -13.77
CA GLY A 88 -0.02 -18.78 -15.07
C GLY A 88 -0.14 -17.29 -15.43
N VAL A 89 0.90 -16.50 -15.15
CA VAL A 89 0.93 -15.08 -15.50
C VAL A 89 1.52 -14.89 -16.89
N LEU A 90 0.81 -14.16 -17.75
CA LEU A 90 1.26 -13.75 -19.07
C LEU A 90 1.59 -12.26 -19.06
N PHE A 91 2.84 -11.93 -19.34
CA PHE A 91 3.24 -10.57 -19.73
C PHE A 91 3.48 -10.60 -21.24
N ASP A 92 2.68 -9.87 -21.99
CA ASP A 92 2.65 -9.91 -23.45
C ASP A 92 2.77 -8.48 -24.00
N VAL A 93 3.86 -8.16 -24.69
CA VAL A 93 4.16 -6.80 -25.18
C VAL A 93 4.25 -5.79 -24.03
N VAL A 94 4.82 -6.19 -22.88
CA VAL A 94 4.97 -5.29 -21.72
C VAL A 94 6.31 -4.59 -21.76
N SER A 95 6.30 -3.27 -21.60
CA SER A 95 7.50 -2.42 -21.54
C SER A 95 7.62 -1.75 -20.18
N VAL A 96 8.79 -1.89 -19.54
CA VAL A 96 9.13 -1.23 -18.27
C VAL A 96 10.39 -0.40 -18.47
N ASP A 97 10.23 0.91 -18.56
CA ASP A 97 11.35 1.84 -18.70
C ASP A 97 12.01 2.12 -17.34
N GLY A 98 13.32 1.92 -17.26
CA GLY A 98 14.12 2.25 -16.08
C GLY A 98 14.07 1.23 -14.92
N ASN A 99 13.38 0.10 -15.07
CA ASN A 99 13.35 -0.96 -14.04
C ASN A 99 13.21 -2.36 -14.63
N ALA A 100 13.03 -3.37 -13.78
CA ALA A 100 13.00 -4.77 -14.18
C ALA A 100 11.58 -5.33 -14.38
N ILE A 101 11.47 -6.42 -15.13
CA ILE A 101 10.38 -7.39 -15.00
C ILE A 101 10.93 -8.62 -14.26
N ARG A 102 10.31 -9.05 -13.15
CA ARG A 102 10.85 -10.15 -12.34
C ARG A 102 9.87 -11.29 -12.07
N ILE A 103 10.37 -12.49 -12.34
CA ILE A 103 9.79 -13.78 -11.97
C ILE A 103 10.94 -14.64 -11.40
N ARG A 104 11.11 -14.60 -10.08
CA ARG A 104 12.28 -15.22 -9.41
C ARG A 104 11.98 -15.73 -8.01
N ASN A 105 12.96 -16.42 -7.43
CA ASN A 105 13.07 -16.55 -5.98
C ASN A 105 13.52 -15.21 -5.39
N ARG A 106 12.65 -14.62 -4.57
CA ARG A 106 12.87 -13.35 -3.85
C ARG A 106 13.54 -13.55 -2.49
N GLU A 107 13.78 -14.80 -2.08
CA GLU A 107 14.41 -15.12 -0.80
C GLU A 107 13.68 -14.43 0.36
N GLN A 108 14.37 -13.59 1.15
CA GLN A 108 13.83 -12.86 2.28
C GLN A 108 13.06 -11.59 1.88
N ASP A 109 13.21 -11.09 0.65
CA ASP A 109 12.50 -9.90 0.19
C ASP A 109 10.98 -10.13 0.22
N GLY A 110 10.22 -9.05 0.48
CA GLY A 110 8.76 -9.12 0.52
C GLY A 110 8.21 -10.08 1.58
N ARG A 111 8.81 -10.10 2.77
CA ARG A 111 8.46 -11.00 3.90
C ARG A 111 8.71 -12.47 3.63
N GLY A 112 9.87 -12.79 3.08
CA GLY A 112 10.15 -14.16 2.69
C GLY A 112 9.23 -14.62 1.56
N ALA A 113 9.09 -13.81 0.50
CA ALA A 113 8.22 -14.12 -0.63
C ALA A 113 8.63 -15.42 -1.35
N GLY A 114 9.90 -15.82 -1.25
CA GLY A 114 10.39 -17.06 -1.86
C GLY A 114 10.16 -17.07 -3.37
N TRP A 115 9.77 -18.22 -3.93
CA TRP A 115 9.42 -18.34 -5.35
C TRP A 115 8.14 -17.57 -5.67
N SER A 116 8.30 -16.52 -6.47
CA SER A 116 7.21 -15.59 -6.73
C SER A 116 6.26 -15.99 -7.86
N GLY A 117 6.73 -16.74 -8.84
CA GLY A 117 5.93 -17.11 -10.01
C GLY A 117 6.30 -18.45 -10.63
N ALA A 118 5.28 -19.16 -11.10
CA ALA A 118 5.39 -20.45 -11.78
C ALA A 118 4.47 -20.52 -13.00
N ASN A 119 4.86 -21.29 -14.02
CA ASN A 119 4.10 -21.44 -15.27
C ASN A 119 3.80 -20.11 -15.96
N CYS A 120 4.71 -19.14 -15.83
CA CYS A 120 4.56 -17.79 -16.36
C CYS A 120 5.27 -17.63 -17.71
N LEU A 121 4.74 -16.76 -18.56
CA LEU A 121 5.27 -16.46 -19.88
C LEU A 121 5.49 -14.95 -20.05
N LEU A 122 6.70 -14.59 -20.47
CA LEU A 122 7.05 -13.26 -20.97
C LEU A 122 7.15 -13.37 -22.51
N TRP A 123 6.35 -12.59 -23.23
CA TRP A 123 6.30 -12.58 -24.68
C TRP A 123 6.50 -11.15 -25.20
N ASN A 124 7.51 -10.91 -26.04
CA ASN A 124 7.82 -9.59 -26.59
C ASN A 124 7.94 -8.48 -25.53
N CYS A 125 8.54 -8.80 -24.38
CA CYS A 125 8.71 -7.87 -23.27
C CYS A 125 10.02 -7.08 -23.38
N THR A 126 10.03 -5.86 -22.83
CA THR A 126 11.23 -5.00 -22.79
C THR A 126 11.37 -4.39 -21.41
N ALA A 127 12.57 -4.47 -20.83
CA ALA A 127 12.88 -3.86 -19.54
C ALA A 127 14.39 -3.64 -19.38
N ALA A 128 14.83 -2.88 -18.38
CA ALA A 128 16.26 -2.77 -18.09
C ALA A 128 16.88 -4.13 -17.71
N MET A 129 16.08 -4.97 -17.04
CA MET A 129 16.44 -6.33 -16.63
C MET A 129 15.20 -7.22 -16.67
N ILE A 130 15.33 -8.46 -17.15
CA ILE A 130 14.29 -9.48 -17.04
C ILE A 130 14.86 -10.66 -16.24
N ASP A 131 14.27 -10.90 -15.07
CA ASP A 131 14.54 -12.09 -14.26
C ASP A 131 13.50 -13.17 -14.62
N ASN A 132 13.94 -14.26 -15.25
CA ASN A 132 13.12 -15.43 -15.58
C ASN A 132 13.78 -16.70 -15.03
N TYR A 133 13.43 -17.05 -13.80
CA TYR A 133 13.98 -18.24 -13.14
C TYR A 133 13.00 -19.41 -13.22
N LYS A 134 13.55 -20.63 -13.24
CA LYS A 134 12.79 -21.87 -13.18
C LYS A 134 12.52 -22.25 -11.71
N PRO A 135 11.27 -22.16 -11.21
CA PRO A 135 10.93 -22.64 -9.89
C PRO A 135 11.00 -24.17 -9.80
N PRO A 136 11.14 -24.75 -8.59
CA PRO A 136 11.00 -26.18 -8.39
C PRO A 136 9.69 -26.69 -8.98
N THR A 137 9.73 -27.85 -9.65
CA THR A 137 8.57 -28.57 -10.20
C THR A 137 7.77 -27.87 -11.32
N ALA A 138 8.13 -26.65 -11.71
CA ALA A 138 7.45 -25.89 -12.76
C ALA A 138 8.45 -25.23 -13.72
N GLN A 139 7.94 -24.47 -14.68
CA GLN A 139 8.75 -23.76 -15.67
C GLN A 139 8.24 -22.34 -15.86
N ASN A 140 9.14 -21.43 -16.18
CA ASN A 140 8.80 -20.11 -16.69
C ASN A 140 9.53 -19.90 -18.03
N TRP A 141 8.93 -19.08 -18.89
CA TRP A 141 9.41 -18.86 -20.25
C TRP A 141 9.55 -17.36 -20.56
N ALA A 142 10.56 -17.02 -21.32
CA ALA A 142 10.73 -15.70 -21.92
C ALA A 142 11.08 -15.86 -23.39
N LEU A 143 10.24 -15.32 -24.27
CA LEU A 143 10.36 -15.43 -25.73
C LEU A 143 10.22 -14.05 -26.37
N GLY A 144 11.21 -13.63 -27.15
CA GLY A 144 11.24 -12.28 -27.73
C GLY A 144 11.41 -11.24 -26.62
N SER A 145 12.63 -10.89 -26.26
CA SER A 145 12.84 -10.01 -25.10
C SER A 145 14.04 -9.10 -25.28
N TRP A 146 13.90 -7.84 -24.87
CA TRP A 146 14.96 -6.83 -24.90
C TRP A 146 15.29 -6.37 -23.49
N SER A 147 16.43 -6.84 -22.96
CA SER A 147 16.87 -6.50 -21.59
C SER A 147 18.30 -7.00 -21.30
N GLN A 148 18.80 -6.71 -20.10
CA GLN A 148 19.74 -7.65 -19.45
C GLN A 148 18.96 -8.89 -18.97
N PHE A 149 19.62 -10.05 -18.90
CA PHE A 149 18.94 -11.32 -18.65
C PHE A 149 19.51 -12.02 -17.41
N ALA A 150 18.65 -12.50 -16.51
CA ALA A 150 19.04 -13.46 -15.47
C ALA A 150 17.99 -14.55 -15.26
N GLY A 151 18.47 -15.67 -14.76
CA GLY A 151 17.65 -16.82 -14.40
C GLY A 151 17.77 -17.98 -15.37
N ASN A 152 17.43 -19.15 -14.85
CA ASN A 152 17.54 -20.46 -15.50
C ASN A 152 16.20 -20.97 -16.05
N GLY A 153 15.23 -20.08 -16.24
CA GLY A 153 14.01 -20.37 -17.00
C GLY A 153 14.31 -20.67 -18.47
N TYR A 154 13.28 -21.00 -19.24
CA TYR A 154 13.45 -21.17 -20.68
C TYR A 154 13.53 -19.81 -21.37
N TRP A 155 14.51 -19.66 -22.26
CA TRP A 155 14.73 -18.45 -23.05
C TRP A 155 14.76 -18.81 -24.54
N ASN A 156 14.15 -17.96 -25.36
CA ASN A 156 14.32 -18.00 -26.81
C ASN A 156 14.19 -16.58 -27.39
N GLU A 157 14.86 -16.30 -28.51
CA GLU A 157 14.78 -15.00 -29.19
C GLU A 157 15.13 -13.79 -28.28
N SER A 158 16.17 -13.94 -27.46
CA SER A 158 16.74 -12.84 -26.66
C SER A 158 17.36 -11.78 -27.57
N ASN A 159 17.15 -10.50 -27.26
CA ASN A 159 17.46 -9.35 -28.11
C ASN A 159 16.82 -9.43 -29.51
N ASN A 160 15.62 -9.99 -29.56
CA ASN A 160 14.82 -10.05 -30.77
C ASN A 160 13.33 -9.89 -30.43
N SER A 161 12.53 -9.62 -31.44
CA SER A 161 11.06 -9.58 -31.36
C SER A 161 10.46 -10.68 -32.22
N LEU A 162 9.40 -11.30 -31.70
CA LEU A 162 8.69 -12.39 -32.33
C LEU A 162 7.47 -11.90 -33.10
N ASN A 163 7.19 -12.58 -34.22
CA ASN A 163 5.93 -12.52 -34.94
C ASN A 163 5.21 -13.88 -34.77
N PRO A 164 3.92 -13.92 -34.39
CA PRO A 164 3.02 -12.79 -34.14
C PRO A 164 3.38 -11.98 -32.89
N ARG A 165 3.07 -10.68 -32.92
CA ARG A 165 3.51 -9.75 -31.88
C ARG A 165 2.90 -10.02 -30.50
N SER A 166 1.63 -10.45 -30.44
CA SER A 166 0.97 -10.79 -29.18
C SER A 166 0.63 -12.27 -29.12
N PHE A 167 1.07 -12.93 -28.05
CA PHE A 167 0.72 -14.32 -27.77
C PHE A 167 -0.76 -14.44 -27.38
N PHE A 168 -1.26 -13.55 -26.51
CA PHE A 168 -2.64 -13.56 -26.04
C PHE A 168 -3.64 -13.49 -27.20
N TYR A 169 -3.44 -12.56 -28.14
CA TYR A 169 -4.33 -12.41 -29.28
C TYR A 169 -4.18 -13.51 -30.32
N THR A 170 -3.01 -14.14 -30.42
CA THR A 170 -2.83 -15.34 -31.24
C THR A 170 -3.67 -16.49 -30.68
N GLN A 171 -3.58 -16.76 -29.38
CA GLN A 171 -4.41 -17.78 -28.72
C GLN A 171 -5.90 -17.47 -28.82
N LEU A 172 -6.28 -16.19 -28.72
CA LEU A 172 -7.67 -15.77 -28.88
C LEU A 172 -8.18 -16.06 -30.29
N ALA A 173 -7.41 -15.71 -31.32
CA ALA A 173 -7.78 -15.93 -32.71
C ALA A 173 -7.91 -17.43 -33.04
N GLU A 174 -6.97 -18.25 -32.57
CA GLU A 174 -7.03 -19.71 -32.70
C GLU A 174 -8.28 -20.28 -32.03
N ARG A 175 -8.56 -19.87 -30.79
CA ARG A 175 -9.74 -20.31 -30.03
C ARG A 175 -11.06 -19.95 -30.72
N LEU A 176 -11.12 -18.79 -31.37
CA LEU A 176 -12.32 -18.32 -32.05
C LEU A 176 -12.43 -18.83 -33.50
N GLY A 177 -11.39 -19.49 -34.03
CA GLY A 177 -11.35 -19.97 -35.42
C GLY A 177 -11.37 -18.86 -36.48
N LYS A 178 -11.11 -17.61 -36.09
CA LYS A 178 -11.06 -16.46 -37.00
C LYS A 178 -10.10 -15.40 -36.47
N LYS A 179 -9.38 -14.74 -37.39
CA LYS A 179 -8.74 -13.45 -37.09
C LYS A 179 -9.87 -12.44 -36.91
N SER A 180 -9.98 -11.86 -35.73
CA SER A 180 -10.92 -10.76 -35.53
C SER A 180 -10.15 -9.46 -35.71
N ASP A 181 -10.34 -8.82 -36.85
CA ASP A 181 -9.72 -7.52 -37.17
C ASP A 181 -10.10 -6.44 -36.14
N ASN A 182 -11.22 -6.63 -35.42
CA ASN A 182 -11.69 -5.78 -34.31
C ASN A 182 -11.22 -6.23 -32.91
N GLN A 183 -10.48 -7.34 -32.75
CA GLN A 183 -10.06 -7.80 -31.40
C GLN A 183 -8.57 -7.58 -31.15
N SER A 184 -7.70 -7.64 -32.17
CA SER A 184 -6.29 -7.30 -32.04
C SER A 184 -6.11 -5.78 -31.98
N PHE A 185 -6.66 -5.13 -30.96
CA PHE A 185 -6.47 -3.71 -30.65
C PHE A 185 -5.09 -3.43 -30.05
N ILE A 186 -4.04 -4.15 -30.48
CA ILE A 186 -2.68 -3.77 -30.11
C ILE A 186 -2.24 -2.63 -31.02
N MET A 187 -1.79 -1.52 -30.43
CA MET A 187 -1.14 -0.43 -31.18
C MET A 187 0.03 -1.01 -31.95
N ASP A 188 -0.05 -1.03 -33.29
CA ASP A 188 1.01 -1.55 -34.14
C ASP A 188 2.26 -0.65 -34.08
N ILE A 189 3.43 -1.28 -34.06
CA ILE A 189 4.72 -0.61 -34.24
C ILE A 189 5.45 -1.46 -35.26
N SER A 190 5.81 -0.85 -36.39
CA SER A 190 6.61 -1.51 -37.41
C SER A 190 7.90 -2.06 -36.76
N THR A 191 8.12 -3.38 -36.85
CA THR A 191 9.24 -4.07 -36.18
C THR A 191 10.37 -4.46 -37.12
N ASP A 192 10.24 -4.27 -38.43
CA ASP A 192 11.25 -4.76 -39.38
C ASP A 192 12.26 -3.66 -39.75
N ALA A 193 13.25 -3.48 -38.87
CA ALA A 193 14.47 -2.75 -39.21
C ALA A 193 15.63 -3.76 -39.38
N SER A 194 16.07 -3.96 -40.63
CA SER A 194 17.29 -4.74 -40.91
C SER A 194 18.49 -4.10 -40.23
N SER A 195 19.38 -4.91 -39.63
CA SER A 195 20.67 -4.45 -39.11
C SER A 195 21.66 -4.07 -40.21
N SER A 196 21.33 -4.33 -41.47
CA SER A 196 22.11 -3.94 -42.66
C SER A 196 21.14 -3.52 -43.78
N PRO A 197 20.52 -2.33 -43.67
CA PRO A 197 19.58 -1.84 -44.68
C PRO A 197 20.33 -1.44 -45.97
N SER A 198 19.66 -1.56 -47.11
CA SER A 198 20.16 -0.93 -48.34
C SER A 198 20.18 0.60 -48.17
N ILE A 199 20.92 1.33 -49.02
CA ILE A 199 20.97 2.80 -48.96
C ILE A 199 19.57 3.43 -49.02
N ALA A 200 18.69 2.91 -49.88
CA ALA A 200 17.32 3.40 -50.00
C ALA A 200 16.51 3.17 -48.72
N VAL A 201 16.58 1.95 -48.14
CA VAL A 201 15.90 1.63 -46.88
C VAL A 201 16.47 2.47 -45.72
N ALA A 202 17.78 2.70 -45.68
CA ALA A 202 18.41 3.55 -44.68
C ALA A 202 17.95 5.01 -44.79
N GLN A 203 17.78 5.54 -46.00
CA GLN A 203 17.24 6.88 -46.24
C GLN A 203 15.78 6.99 -45.79
N GLU A 204 14.95 5.98 -46.06
CA GLU A 204 13.56 5.91 -45.59
C GLU A 204 13.48 5.87 -44.06
N LEU A 205 14.25 4.97 -43.41
CA LEU A 205 14.33 4.88 -41.96
C LEU A 205 14.85 6.17 -41.31
N THR A 206 15.80 6.86 -41.96
CA THR A 206 16.31 8.16 -41.48
C THR A 206 15.23 9.25 -41.55
N ALA A 207 14.46 9.30 -42.65
CA ALA A 207 13.35 10.24 -42.79
C ALA A 207 12.22 9.92 -41.79
N GLU A 208 11.99 8.64 -41.51
CA GLU A 208 11.03 8.19 -40.50
C GLU A 208 11.46 8.55 -39.08
N ALA A 209 12.75 8.45 -38.74
CA ALA A 209 13.29 8.74 -37.41
C ALA A 209 13.08 10.20 -36.94
N VAL A 210 12.84 11.13 -37.87
CA VAL A 210 12.50 12.54 -37.55
C VAL A 210 11.05 12.67 -37.08
N LYS A 211 10.18 11.72 -37.40
CA LYS A 211 8.77 11.73 -36.99
C LYS A 211 8.66 11.36 -35.53
N PRO A 212 7.80 12.04 -34.74
CA PRO A 212 7.53 11.62 -33.37
C PRO A 212 7.03 10.17 -33.32
N LYS A 213 7.63 9.36 -32.45
CA LYS A 213 7.19 7.98 -32.22
C LYS A 213 5.76 7.97 -31.69
N ALA A 214 4.91 7.07 -32.20
CA ALA A 214 3.60 6.82 -31.62
C ALA A 214 3.77 6.29 -30.19
N LEU A 215 3.10 6.94 -29.22
CA LEU A 215 3.17 6.59 -27.81
C LEU A 215 1.88 5.87 -27.41
N LEU A 216 1.99 4.80 -26.62
CA LEU A 216 0.82 4.06 -26.14
C LEU A 216 -0.15 4.97 -25.38
N ILE A 217 0.36 5.90 -24.57
CA ILE A 217 -0.47 6.86 -23.85
C ILE A 217 -1.37 7.71 -24.76
N ASN A 218 -0.88 8.09 -25.96
CA ASN A 218 -1.67 8.86 -26.92
C ASN A 218 -2.72 8.01 -27.62
N TRP A 219 -2.41 6.74 -27.83
CA TRP A 219 -3.34 5.76 -28.36
C TRP A 219 -4.46 5.45 -27.35
N ILE A 220 -4.12 5.27 -26.07
CA ILE A 220 -5.12 5.08 -24.99
C ILE A 220 -6.07 6.30 -24.89
N LYS A 221 -5.55 7.52 -25.06
CA LYS A 221 -6.40 8.74 -25.08
C LYS A 221 -7.43 8.74 -26.22
N GLN A 222 -7.20 7.98 -27.29
CA GLN A 222 -8.10 7.82 -28.43
C GLN A 222 -9.05 6.61 -28.26
N ALA A 223 -9.04 5.93 -27.11
CA ALA A 223 -9.84 4.72 -26.88
C ALA A 223 -11.35 4.92 -27.16
N SER A 224 -11.91 6.10 -26.89
CA SER A 224 -13.32 6.40 -27.18
C SER A 224 -13.68 6.43 -28.68
N GLU A 225 -12.68 6.71 -29.53
CA GLU A 225 -12.81 6.69 -30.99
C GLU A 225 -12.64 5.26 -31.53
N HIS A 226 -11.77 4.48 -30.89
CA HIS A 226 -11.49 3.08 -31.21
C HIS A 226 -12.64 2.14 -30.80
N ASN A 227 -13.24 2.37 -29.63
CA ASN A 227 -14.34 1.60 -29.10
C ASN A 227 -15.37 2.53 -28.43
N THR A 228 -16.36 2.96 -29.20
CA THR A 228 -17.37 3.90 -28.72
C THR A 228 -18.33 3.22 -27.74
N ILE A 229 -18.28 3.62 -26.47
CA ILE A 229 -19.26 3.21 -25.45
C ILE A 229 -20.47 4.14 -25.55
N THR A 230 -21.66 3.57 -25.73
CA THR A 230 -22.90 4.36 -25.77
C THR A 230 -23.21 4.94 -24.39
N VAL A 231 -23.16 6.27 -24.27
CA VAL A 231 -23.51 7.02 -23.05
C VAL A 231 -25.00 7.38 -22.96
N ASN A 232 -25.84 6.88 -23.88
CA ASN A 232 -27.28 7.10 -23.82
C ASN A 232 -27.87 6.33 -22.63
N VAL A 233 -28.18 7.07 -21.57
CA VAL A 233 -28.72 6.53 -20.32
C VAL A 233 -30.20 6.12 -20.42
N GLY A 234 -30.88 6.35 -21.56
CA GLY A 234 -32.28 5.97 -21.75
C GLY A 234 -33.17 6.36 -20.56
N ASN A 235 -33.83 5.37 -19.94
CA ASN A 235 -34.63 5.52 -18.72
C ASN A 235 -33.90 5.02 -17.44
N VAL A 236 -32.57 4.86 -17.46
CA VAL A 236 -31.81 4.41 -16.30
C VAL A 236 -31.88 5.49 -15.22
N LYS A 237 -32.19 5.07 -13.98
CA LYS A 237 -32.14 5.96 -12.81
C LYS A 237 -30.73 6.51 -12.65
N VAL A 238 -30.55 7.78 -12.99
CA VAL A 238 -29.31 8.51 -12.72
C VAL A 238 -29.21 8.71 -11.20
N PHE A 239 -28.12 8.22 -10.61
CA PHE A 239 -27.88 8.36 -9.18
C PHE A 239 -27.25 9.75 -8.93
N ASP A 240 -28.09 10.78 -8.74
CA ASP A 240 -27.64 12.19 -8.73
C ASP A 240 -26.80 12.58 -7.50
N ARG A 241 -26.73 11.73 -6.46
CA ARG A 241 -26.03 12.06 -5.22
C ARG A 241 -25.33 10.87 -4.63
N VAL A 242 -24.00 10.91 -4.62
CA VAL A 242 -23.23 10.24 -3.59
C VAL A 242 -23.66 10.88 -2.27
N VAL A 243 -24.32 10.11 -1.40
CA VAL A 243 -24.61 10.56 -0.04
C VAL A 243 -23.26 10.76 0.63
N LYS A 244 -22.78 12.01 0.69
CA LYS A 244 -21.71 12.36 1.60
C LYS A 244 -22.29 12.16 3.00
N HIS A 245 -21.86 11.10 3.68
CA HIS A 245 -22.10 10.99 5.11
C HIS A 245 -21.45 12.21 5.75
N GLY A 246 -22.27 13.19 6.12
CA GLY A 246 -21.85 14.27 6.99
C GLY A 246 -21.42 13.69 8.33
N PRO A 247 -20.68 14.44 9.15
CA PRO A 247 -20.38 14.02 10.50
C PRO A 247 -21.68 13.64 11.20
N ILE A 248 -21.75 12.41 11.70
CA ILE A 248 -22.86 11.97 12.55
C ILE A 248 -22.70 12.75 13.86
N ILE A 249 -23.44 13.85 13.99
CA ILE A 249 -23.54 14.59 15.25
C ILE A 249 -24.66 13.91 16.03
N VAL A 250 -24.29 13.07 17.00
CA VAL A 250 -25.26 12.53 17.94
C VAL A 250 -25.21 13.33 19.23
N GLU A 251 -26.34 13.88 19.65
CA GLU A 251 -26.49 14.68 20.88
C GLU A 251 -26.51 13.82 22.16
N HIS A 252 -25.91 12.63 22.17
CA HIS A 252 -25.78 11.85 23.39
C HIS A 252 -24.68 12.43 24.28
N LYS A 253 -24.90 12.44 25.59
CA LYS A 253 -23.91 12.90 26.57
C LYS A 253 -23.66 11.86 27.64
N MET A 254 -22.39 11.51 27.83
CA MET A 254 -21.91 10.80 29.01
C MET A 254 -21.50 11.79 30.09
N LYS A 255 -21.65 11.41 31.35
CA LYS A 255 -21.27 12.23 32.50
C LYS A 255 -20.78 11.37 33.66
N VAL A 256 -20.04 12.00 34.57
CA VAL A 256 -19.65 11.37 35.84
C VAL A 256 -20.69 11.71 36.90
N LYS A 257 -21.28 10.70 37.53
CA LYS A 257 -22.25 10.84 38.63
C LYS A 257 -21.87 9.88 39.75
N ASN A 258 -21.65 10.40 40.96
CA ASN A 258 -21.20 9.62 42.12
C ASN A 258 -19.96 8.75 41.84
N ALA A 259 -18.98 9.30 41.11
CA ALA A 259 -17.77 8.62 40.63
C ALA A 259 -17.99 7.46 39.63
N TRP A 260 -19.21 7.28 39.12
CA TRP A 260 -19.50 6.35 38.02
C TRP A 260 -19.64 7.09 36.71
N LEU A 261 -19.15 6.49 35.63
CA LEU A 261 -19.49 6.92 34.28
C LEU A 261 -20.91 6.44 33.95
N VAL A 262 -21.81 7.37 33.67
CA VAL A 262 -23.21 7.09 33.34
C VAL A 262 -23.57 7.65 31.97
N ASN A 263 -24.55 7.02 31.31
CA ASN A 263 -25.12 7.52 30.08
C ASN A 263 -26.12 8.67 30.36
N GLU A 264 -26.80 9.13 29.31
CA GLU A 264 -27.79 10.21 29.41
C GLU A 264 -28.98 9.89 30.33
N ASN A 265 -29.29 8.59 30.49
CA ASN A 265 -30.38 8.08 31.32
C ASN A 265 -29.94 7.77 32.77
N ASP A 266 -28.75 8.22 33.20
CA ASP A 266 -28.15 7.91 34.50
C ASP A 266 -27.84 6.41 34.74
N GLU A 267 -27.76 5.60 33.69
CA GLU A 267 -27.39 4.18 33.79
C GLU A 267 -25.86 4.03 33.79
N VAL A 268 -25.34 3.21 34.70
CA VAL A 268 -23.90 2.94 34.81
C VAL A 268 -23.41 2.16 33.59
N LEU A 269 -22.32 2.62 32.98
CA LEU A 269 -21.67 1.91 31.89
C LEU A 269 -20.87 0.73 32.44
N THR A 270 -21.19 -0.49 31.98
CA THR A 270 -20.51 -1.74 32.39
C THR A 270 -20.11 -2.55 31.17
N GLY A 271 -18.95 -3.21 31.23
CA GLY A 271 -18.44 -4.08 30.19
C GLY A 271 -16.94 -4.28 30.31
N THR A 272 -16.34 -4.97 29.34
CA THR A 272 -14.88 -5.15 29.27
C THR A 272 -14.22 -3.98 28.54
N ILE A 273 -12.93 -3.79 28.82
CA ILE A 273 -12.06 -2.90 28.04
C ILE A 273 -11.21 -3.77 27.13
N GLN A 274 -11.06 -3.36 25.87
CA GLN A 274 -10.18 -4.04 24.93
C GLN A 274 -8.97 -3.18 24.57
N GLU A 275 -7.80 -3.79 24.62
CA GLU A 275 -6.53 -3.22 24.20
C GLU A 275 -6.35 -3.33 22.68
N VAL A 276 -5.80 -2.27 22.08
CA VAL A 276 -5.36 -2.30 20.68
C VAL A 276 -4.09 -3.15 20.51
N PRO A 277 -3.81 -3.67 19.29
CA PRO A 277 -2.56 -4.36 19.01
C PRO A 277 -1.37 -3.38 19.01
N TRP A 278 -0.24 -3.81 19.55
CA TRP A 278 0.98 -3.01 19.55
C TRP A 278 1.73 -3.04 18.22
N TRP A 279 1.71 -4.19 17.54
CA TRP A 279 2.40 -4.45 16.24
C TRP A 279 1.97 -5.77 15.55
N THR A 280 1.42 -6.74 16.31
CA THR A 280 1.13 -8.12 15.85
C THR A 280 0.03 -8.23 14.78
N GLY A 281 -0.10 -9.41 14.16
CA GLY A 281 -1.10 -9.70 13.11
C GLY A 281 -0.49 -9.77 11.70
N GLY A 282 -1.24 -9.48 10.66
CA GLY A 282 -0.75 -9.33 9.28
C GLY A 282 -1.93 -9.24 8.31
N VAL A 283 -1.64 -9.26 7.01
CA VAL A 283 -2.67 -9.12 5.97
C VAL A 283 -3.06 -10.45 5.31
N GLU A 284 -2.34 -11.54 5.59
CA GLU A 284 -2.56 -12.85 4.97
C GLU A 284 -2.64 -14.01 5.97
N GLY A 285 -3.35 -15.08 5.57
CA GLY A 285 -3.34 -16.38 6.25
C GLY A 285 -3.56 -16.29 7.76
N ASP A 286 -2.72 -17.01 8.51
CA ASP A 286 -2.77 -17.06 9.98
C ASP A 286 -2.50 -15.70 10.62
N ASP A 287 -1.68 -14.86 9.99
CA ASP A 287 -1.40 -13.51 10.48
C ASP A 287 -2.64 -12.62 10.40
N LEU A 288 -3.44 -12.74 9.34
CA LEU A 288 -4.74 -12.06 9.24
C LEU A 288 -5.73 -12.61 10.28
N ALA A 289 -5.75 -13.93 10.51
CA ALA A 289 -6.56 -14.52 11.57
C ALA A 289 -6.15 -14.01 12.96
N GLN A 290 -4.85 -13.79 13.19
CA GLN A 290 -4.35 -13.15 14.41
C GLN A 290 -4.78 -11.68 14.49
N ALA A 291 -4.69 -10.92 13.39
CA ALA A 291 -5.07 -9.51 13.34
C ALA A 291 -6.54 -9.28 13.70
N LYS A 292 -7.42 -10.22 13.35
CA LYS A 292 -8.86 -10.20 13.68
C LYS A 292 -9.17 -10.33 15.17
N LYS A 293 -8.23 -10.82 15.99
CA LYS A 293 -8.43 -11.02 17.44
C LYS A 293 -8.45 -9.73 18.25
N LYS A 294 -7.89 -8.64 17.71
CA LYS A 294 -7.86 -7.33 18.36
C LYS A 294 -8.35 -6.25 17.40
N LEU A 295 -9.30 -5.45 17.87
CA LEU A 295 -9.78 -4.26 17.18
C LEU A 295 -8.64 -3.23 17.10
N ALA A 296 -8.54 -2.53 15.97
CA ALA A 296 -7.50 -1.52 15.74
C ALA A 296 -8.04 -0.39 14.86
N ILE A 297 -8.50 0.70 15.48
CA ILE A 297 -9.14 1.79 14.74
C ILE A 297 -8.15 2.62 13.88
N THR A 298 -6.85 2.49 14.12
CA THR A 298 -5.77 3.19 13.37
C THR A 298 -4.90 2.25 12.53
N ARG A 299 -5.33 0.99 12.32
CA ARG A 299 -4.69 0.06 11.39
C ARG A 299 -5.13 0.37 9.96
N PHE A 300 -4.19 0.46 9.04
CA PHE A 300 -4.43 0.74 7.64
C PHE A 300 -3.81 -0.33 6.73
N VAL A 301 -4.63 -0.88 5.84
CA VAL A 301 -4.23 -1.79 4.76
C VAL A 301 -4.73 -1.19 3.45
N PRO A 302 -3.84 -0.75 2.54
CA PRO A 302 -4.24 -0.19 1.26
C PRO A 302 -5.23 -1.10 0.52
N GLY A 303 -6.35 -0.53 0.07
CA GLY A 303 -7.34 -1.22 -0.76
C GLY A 303 -8.17 -2.31 -0.06
N ARG A 304 -7.97 -2.55 1.24
CA ARG A 304 -8.65 -3.64 1.96
C ARG A 304 -9.31 -3.13 3.24
N VAL A 305 -10.64 -3.26 3.31
CA VAL A 305 -11.48 -2.87 4.45
C VAL A 305 -12.12 -4.11 5.07
N GLY A 306 -12.26 -4.09 6.39
CA GLY A 306 -12.87 -5.15 7.19
C GLY A 306 -12.01 -5.58 8.38
N GLN A 307 -12.55 -6.48 9.19
CA GLN A 307 -11.92 -6.94 10.43
C GLN A 307 -10.48 -7.43 10.24
N GLY A 308 -9.54 -6.85 10.98
CA GLY A 308 -8.11 -7.22 10.91
C GLY A 308 -7.32 -6.57 9.77
N LEU A 309 -8.00 -5.80 8.90
CA LEU A 309 -7.42 -5.07 7.77
C LEU A 309 -7.48 -3.56 8.05
N THR A 310 -8.03 -2.74 7.16
CA THR A 310 -8.53 -1.42 7.55
C THR A 310 -9.90 -1.61 8.17
N ASP A 311 -10.00 -1.60 9.50
CA ASP A 311 -11.27 -1.87 10.18
C ASP A 311 -12.35 -0.84 9.80
N ASP A 312 -13.59 -1.28 9.57
CA ASP A 312 -14.74 -0.38 9.44
C ASP A 312 -15.19 0.08 10.84
N ILE A 313 -15.31 1.38 11.09
CA ILE A 313 -15.60 1.89 12.44
C ILE A 313 -16.99 1.45 12.92
N GLN A 314 -17.99 1.41 12.03
CA GLN A 314 -19.33 0.97 12.41
C GLN A 314 -19.31 -0.50 12.81
N GLU A 315 -18.66 -1.36 12.02
CA GLU A 315 -18.50 -2.78 12.36
C GLU A 315 -17.72 -2.99 13.66
N VAL A 316 -16.71 -2.15 13.94
CA VAL A 316 -15.98 -2.15 15.21
C VAL A 316 -16.93 -1.85 16.38
N VAL A 317 -17.74 -0.79 16.29
CA VAL A 317 -18.69 -0.41 17.35
C VAL A 317 -19.77 -1.50 17.53
N ASP A 318 -20.30 -2.05 16.45
CA ASP A 318 -21.31 -3.12 16.48
C ASP A 318 -20.75 -4.41 17.12
N SER A 319 -19.49 -4.73 16.81
CA SER A 319 -18.76 -5.84 17.44
C SER A 319 -18.56 -5.59 18.94
N MET A 320 -18.18 -4.38 19.34
CA MET A 320 -18.07 -4.03 20.75
C MET A 320 -19.41 -4.17 21.49
N VAL A 321 -20.52 -3.75 20.87
CA VAL A 321 -21.87 -3.97 21.42
C VAL A 321 -22.16 -5.45 21.63
N SER A 322 -21.95 -6.25 20.59
CA SER A 322 -22.26 -7.68 20.59
C SER A 322 -21.43 -8.47 21.61
N ASN A 323 -20.22 -7.98 21.92
CA ASN A 323 -19.28 -8.65 22.84
C ASN A 323 -19.22 -8.01 24.24
N ASN A 324 -20.14 -7.10 24.57
CA ASN A 324 -20.17 -6.38 25.84
C ASN A 324 -18.83 -5.67 26.18
N ILE A 325 -18.18 -5.11 25.15
CA ILE A 325 -16.98 -4.28 25.27
C ILE A 325 -17.44 -2.83 25.40
N VAL A 326 -17.17 -2.21 26.55
CA VAL A 326 -17.58 -0.83 26.81
C VAL A 326 -16.52 0.18 26.38
N GLY A 327 -15.25 -0.20 26.47
CA GLY A 327 -14.12 0.70 26.23
C GLY A 327 -13.11 0.13 25.26
N LEU A 328 -12.57 0.99 24.39
CA LEU A 328 -11.39 0.69 23.58
C LEU A 328 -10.22 1.52 24.13
N ASN A 329 -9.16 0.85 24.57
CA ASN A 329 -7.93 1.50 25.01
C ASN A 329 -6.98 1.70 23.83
N GLN A 330 -6.75 2.97 23.49
CA GLN A 330 -6.11 3.40 22.25
C GLN A 330 -4.84 4.19 22.56
N HIS A 331 -3.72 3.67 22.07
CA HIS A 331 -2.42 4.33 21.99
C HIS A 331 -1.89 4.25 20.54
N TYR A 332 -0.89 5.04 20.17
CA TYR A 332 -0.20 4.82 18.89
C TYR A 332 0.72 3.58 18.97
N ALA A 333 0.94 2.89 17.85
CA ALA A 333 1.70 1.63 17.82
C ALA A 333 3.21 1.80 18.07
N LEU A 334 3.90 0.68 18.33
CA LEU A 334 5.36 0.69 18.54
C LEU A 334 6.13 1.18 17.33
N TRP A 335 5.70 0.79 16.13
CA TRP A 335 6.28 1.21 14.86
C TRP A 335 5.23 1.18 13.77
N TYR A 336 5.52 1.89 12.69
CA TYR A 336 4.59 2.12 11.59
C TYR A 336 4.33 0.87 10.74
N GLU A 337 5.33 0.00 10.51
CA GLU A 337 5.28 -1.06 9.51
C GLU A 337 6.07 -2.32 9.91
N ARG A 338 5.81 -3.42 9.24
CA ARG A 338 6.14 -4.77 9.72
C ARG A 338 7.60 -5.21 9.57
N ARG A 339 8.46 -4.52 8.83
CA ARG A 339 9.90 -4.90 8.81
C ARG A 339 10.51 -4.83 10.20
N ARG A 340 10.01 -3.94 11.08
CA ARG A 340 10.48 -3.78 12.47
C ARG A 340 9.99 -4.87 13.43
N ASP A 341 9.19 -5.83 12.97
CA ASP A 341 8.85 -7.02 13.75
C ASP A 341 10.08 -7.87 14.12
N ASP A 342 11.18 -7.73 13.38
CA ASP A 342 12.48 -8.33 13.72
C ASP A 342 13.08 -7.79 15.03
N HIS A 343 12.51 -6.72 15.59
CA HIS A 343 13.00 -6.02 16.78
C HIS A 343 14.44 -5.54 16.63
N GLU A 344 14.84 -5.17 15.43
CA GLU A 344 16.17 -4.62 15.16
C GLU A 344 16.23 -3.10 15.32
N ARG A 345 17.44 -2.60 15.53
CA ARG A 345 17.75 -1.16 15.66
C ARG A 345 18.33 -0.57 14.38
N ILE A 346 18.51 -1.39 13.36
CA ILE A 346 19.25 -1.06 12.14
C ILE A 346 18.38 -0.21 11.19
N ARG A 347 19.02 0.72 10.49
CA ARG A 347 18.38 1.55 9.46
C ARG A 347 17.89 0.66 8.31
N ARG A 348 16.67 0.90 7.82
CA ARG A 348 16.16 0.20 6.63
C ARG A 348 16.82 0.75 5.37
N MET A 349 17.06 -0.14 4.41
CA MET A 349 17.74 0.20 3.16
C MET A 349 16.93 1.14 2.27
N ASP A 350 15.60 1.02 2.32
CA ASP A 350 14.67 1.73 1.45
C ASP A 350 13.27 1.86 2.10
N GLY A 351 12.36 2.51 1.38
CA GLY A 351 10.95 2.67 1.72
C GLY A 351 10.04 1.51 1.30
N ASP A 352 10.53 0.28 1.05
CA ASP A 352 9.67 -0.88 0.76
C ASP A 352 8.92 -1.37 2.01
N VAL A 353 8.03 -0.53 2.53
CA VAL A 353 7.29 -0.80 3.78
C VAL A 353 6.15 -1.78 3.56
N TRP A 354 5.85 -2.56 4.60
CA TRP A 354 4.89 -3.66 4.48
C TRP A 354 3.67 -3.53 5.42
N PRO A 355 2.41 -3.67 4.93
CA PRO A 355 1.19 -3.51 5.73
C PRO A 355 0.78 -4.78 6.52
N PRO A 356 0.07 -4.66 7.66
CA PRO A 356 -0.71 -3.50 8.06
C PRO A 356 0.19 -2.35 8.51
N PHE A 357 -0.19 -1.14 8.10
CA PHE A 357 0.42 0.07 8.58
C PHE A 357 -0.31 0.49 9.85
N TYR A 358 0.44 0.61 10.94
CA TYR A 358 -0.08 1.20 12.16
C TYR A 358 0.21 2.69 12.10
N GLU A 359 -0.75 3.43 11.56
CA GLU A 359 -0.58 4.86 11.32
C GLU A 359 -0.28 5.60 12.63
N LEU A 360 0.63 6.56 12.55
CA LEU A 360 1.11 7.33 13.68
C LEU A 360 0.53 8.75 13.67
N PRO A 361 0.54 9.48 14.81
CA PRO A 361 -0.17 10.76 14.94
C PRO A 361 0.37 11.91 14.06
N PHE A 362 1.60 11.78 13.57
CA PHE A 362 2.34 12.85 12.89
C PHE A 362 2.41 12.63 11.39
N LYS A 363 2.38 13.72 10.63
CA LYS A 363 2.47 13.70 9.18
C LYS A 363 3.91 13.45 8.74
N ARG A 364 4.08 12.67 7.67
CA ARG A 364 5.33 12.57 6.91
C ARG A 364 5.58 13.86 6.14
N SER A 365 6.79 14.38 6.19
CA SER A 365 7.16 15.70 5.66
C SER A 365 7.44 15.70 4.15
N GLY A 366 7.79 14.55 3.57
CA GLY A 366 8.35 14.47 2.22
C GLY A 366 9.80 14.97 2.11
N VAL A 367 10.44 15.27 3.24
CA VAL A 367 11.83 15.77 3.31
C VAL A 367 12.72 14.72 3.96
N ASP A 368 13.91 14.52 3.37
CA ASP A 368 14.92 13.54 3.77
C ASP A 368 14.38 12.12 3.93
N SER A 369 15.23 11.20 4.42
CA SER A 369 14.86 9.83 4.76
C SER A 369 15.00 9.62 6.28
N ALA A 370 13.98 9.00 6.88
CA ALA A 370 13.93 8.54 8.26
C ALA A 370 14.59 7.16 8.40
N TRP A 371 14.64 6.63 9.62
CA TRP A 371 15.31 5.37 9.91
C TRP A 371 14.66 4.14 9.27
N ASP A 372 13.39 4.25 8.91
CA ASP A 372 12.60 3.25 8.19
C ASP A 372 12.65 3.41 6.65
N GLY A 373 13.43 4.38 6.13
CA GLY A 373 13.58 4.61 4.70
C GLY A 373 12.46 5.44 4.05
N LEU A 374 11.38 5.75 4.79
CA LEU A 374 10.36 6.73 4.38
C LEU A 374 10.83 8.15 4.68
N SER A 375 10.04 9.17 4.35
CA SER A 375 10.41 10.55 4.68
C SER A 375 10.33 10.83 6.18
N LYS A 376 11.09 11.82 6.66
CA LYS A 376 11.03 12.23 8.07
C LYS A 376 9.64 12.77 8.42
N TYR A 377 9.24 12.63 9.68
CA TYR A 377 8.04 13.26 10.22
C TYR A 377 8.23 14.78 10.38
N ASP A 378 7.11 15.50 10.32
CA ASP A 378 6.99 16.84 10.88
C ASP A 378 6.07 16.77 12.10
N LEU A 379 6.65 16.89 13.29
CA LEU A 379 5.95 16.79 14.57
C LEU A 379 5.01 17.97 14.84
N THR A 380 5.06 19.04 14.03
CA THR A 380 4.12 20.16 14.07
C THR A 380 2.92 19.97 13.14
N GLN A 381 2.94 18.92 12.33
CA GLN A 381 1.88 18.58 11.37
C GLN A 381 1.31 17.20 11.69
N TYR A 382 0.00 17.07 11.65
CA TYR A 382 -0.68 15.86 12.11
C TYR A 382 -1.19 14.99 10.97
N ASN A 383 -1.16 13.67 11.18
CA ASN A 383 -1.75 12.70 10.27
C ASN A 383 -3.29 12.79 10.36
N GLN A 384 -3.89 13.47 9.40
CA GLN A 384 -5.34 13.71 9.40
C GLN A 384 -6.15 12.42 9.45
N TRP A 385 -5.71 11.37 8.75
CA TRP A 385 -6.41 10.09 8.73
C TRP A 385 -6.42 9.44 10.13
N TYR A 386 -5.28 9.39 10.82
CA TYR A 386 -5.17 8.86 12.19
C TYR A 386 -6.15 9.55 13.16
N TRP A 387 -6.15 10.89 13.16
CA TRP A 387 -6.99 11.67 14.07
C TRP A 387 -8.48 11.63 13.71
N TRP A 388 -8.80 11.64 12.41
CA TRP A 388 -10.17 11.51 11.91
C TRP A 388 -10.77 10.16 12.30
N ARG A 389 -10.01 9.06 12.13
CA ARG A 389 -10.44 7.71 12.48
C ARG A 389 -10.82 7.56 13.95
N MET A 390 -10.00 8.09 14.86
CA MET A 390 -10.35 8.04 16.28
C MET A 390 -11.55 8.93 16.62
N LYS A 391 -11.68 10.10 15.97
CA LYS A 391 -12.83 10.99 16.16
C LYS A 391 -14.12 10.36 15.63
N GLU A 392 -14.05 9.67 14.50
CA GLU A 392 -15.14 8.89 13.92
C GLU A 392 -15.59 7.80 14.90
N PHE A 393 -14.65 7.02 15.46
CA PHE A 393 -14.95 6.05 16.50
C PHE A 393 -15.64 6.66 17.72
N ALA A 394 -15.11 7.77 18.25
CA ALA A 394 -15.74 8.45 19.39
C ALA A 394 -17.15 8.94 19.05
N SER A 395 -17.36 9.47 17.84
CA SER A 395 -18.65 10.05 17.41
C SER A 395 -19.72 8.99 17.15
N ILE A 396 -19.35 7.84 16.58
CA ILE A 396 -20.28 6.71 16.38
C ILE A 396 -20.53 5.98 17.70
N GLY A 397 -19.47 5.76 18.48
CA GLY A 397 -19.52 5.02 19.73
C GLY A 397 -20.43 5.64 20.79
N ILE A 398 -20.60 6.97 20.78
CA ILE A 398 -21.39 7.68 21.80
C ILE A 398 -22.86 7.23 21.84
N ALA A 399 -23.46 6.94 20.68
CA ALA A 399 -24.85 6.48 20.56
C ALA A 399 -25.05 5.06 21.11
N SER A 400 -23.98 4.27 21.09
CA SER A 400 -23.98 2.89 21.56
C SER A 400 -23.35 2.75 22.95
N ASN A 401 -23.17 3.84 23.69
CA ASN A 401 -22.53 3.86 25.00
C ASN A 401 -21.10 3.25 25.00
N ARG A 402 -20.31 3.52 23.96
CA ARG A 402 -18.90 3.11 23.85
C ARG A 402 -17.96 4.26 24.18
N VAL A 403 -16.88 3.93 24.87
CA VAL A 403 -15.90 4.88 25.40
C VAL A 403 -14.56 4.68 24.68
N LEU A 404 -13.92 5.79 24.32
CA LEU A 404 -12.52 5.79 23.89
C LEU A 404 -11.64 6.16 25.10
N LEU A 405 -10.78 5.24 25.53
CA LEU A 405 -9.72 5.54 26.50
C LEU A 405 -8.49 5.94 25.67
N HIS A 406 -8.24 7.25 25.56
CA HIS A 406 -7.19 7.79 24.71
C HIS A 406 -5.91 8.01 25.52
N GLN A 407 -4.88 7.26 25.19
CA GLN A 407 -3.54 7.37 25.76
C GLN A 407 -2.75 8.39 24.95
N ASN A 408 -2.48 9.57 25.54
CA ASN A 408 -1.78 10.62 24.81
C ASN A 408 -0.38 10.17 24.39
N TYR A 409 0.35 9.51 25.29
CA TYR A 409 1.65 8.90 25.00
C TYR A 409 1.60 7.38 25.13
N PHE A 410 2.53 6.72 24.46
CA PHE A 410 2.85 5.32 24.69
C PHE A 410 4.30 5.23 25.18
N GLN A 411 4.48 5.10 26.50
CA GLN A 411 5.81 5.19 27.11
C GLN A 411 6.69 4.00 26.76
N HIS A 412 6.11 2.86 26.41
CA HIS A 412 6.82 1.66 26.00
C HIS A 412 7.86 1.89 24.88
N ASN A 413 7.61 2.89 24.01
CA ASN A 413 8.55 3.30 22.95
C ASN A 413 9.92 3.78 23.45
N ILE A 414 10.03 4.18 24.71
CA ILE A 414 11.22 4.84 25.26
C ILE A 414 11.79 4.17 26.53
N ILE A 415 11.24 3.04 27.00
CA ILE A 415 11.66 2.43 28.29
C ILE A 415 12.10 0.97 28.22
N GLU A 416 11.96 0.29 27.08
CA GLU A 416 12.27 -1.13 27.00
C GLU A 416 13.28 -1.46 25.90
N ALA A 417 12.85 -1.70 24.66
CA ALA A 417 13.74 -2.12 23.59
C ALA A 417 14.08 -0.99 22.62
N GLY A 418 15.34 -0.92 22.18
CA GLY A 418 15.82 0.09 21.25
C GLY A 418 15.10 0.06 19.89
N ALA A 419 14.55 -1.08 19.49
CA ALA A 419 13.73 -1.21 18.29
C ALA A 419 12.45 -0.37 18.36
N HIS A 420 11.87 -0.21 19.55
CA HIS A 420 10.65 0.58 19.76
C HIS A 420 10.92 2.08 19.56
N TYR A 421 12.18 2.49 19.78
CA TYR A 421 12.66 3.85 19.59
C TYR A 421 13.26 4.10 18.21
N ALA A 422 13.74 3.05 17.53
CA ALA A 422 14.50 3.15 16.30
C ALA A 422 13.76 3.96 15.22
N ASP A 423 12.49 3.66 15.02
CA ASP A 423 11.60 4.33 14.06
C ASP A 423 10.64 5.33 14.74
N PHE A 424 10.82 5.59 16.04
CA PHE A 424 9.92 6.46 16.80
C PHE A 424 9.95 7.90 16.26
N PRO A 425 8.80 8.54 15.97
CA PRO A 425 8.78 9.86 15.32
C PRO A 425 9.59 10.94 16.05
N TRP A 426 9.62 10.91 17.38
CA TRP A 426 10.30 11.94 18.18
C TRP A 426 11.83 11.83 18.17
N ARG A 427 12.39 10.69 17.76
CA ARG A 427 13.84 10.51 17.63
C ARG A 427 14.39 11.50 16.61
N THR A 428 15.53 12.14 16.91
CA THR A 428 16.16 13.17 16.06
C THR A 428 16.36 12.71 14.61
N ALA A 429 16.74 11.45 14.38
CA ALA A 429 16.90 10.90 13.03
C ALA A 429 15.59 10.83 12.20
N ASN A 430 14.42 10.84 12.86
CA ASN A 430 13.13 10.54 12.23
C ASN A 430 12.25 11.77 12.01
N ASN A 431 12.65 12.97 12.45
CA ASN A 431 11.87 14.19 12.24
C ASN A 431 12.72 15.39 11.82
N ILE A 432 12.06 16.41 11.29
CA ILE A 432 12.69 17.67 10.86
C ILE A 432 12.69 18.76 11.95
N ASN A 433 12.18 18.46 13.14
CA ASN A 433 11.85 19.46 14.17
C ASN A 433 12.98 19.68 15.19
N ASN A 434 14.13 19.01 15.02
CA ASN A 434 15.30 19.16 15.89
C ASN A 434 14.98 18.92 17.38
N THR A 435 14.39 17.76 17.69
CA THR A 435 14.02 17.37 19.07
C THR A 435 15.21 17.25 20.03
N GLY A 436 16.43 17.18 19.51
CA GLY A 436 17.66 17.27 20.28
C GLY A 436 17.97 16.04 21.14
N PHE A 437 17.45 14.88 20.78
CA PHE A 437 17.89 13.59 21.33
C PHE A 437 19.25 13.21 20.73
N ASN A 438 20.03 12.44 21.49
CA ASN A 438 21.38 12.04 21.10
C ASN A 438 21.37 11.12 19.87
N GLU A 439 22.30 11.36 18.95
CA GLU A 439 22.58 10.51 17.80
C GLU A 439 24.11 10.30 17.67
N PRO A 440 24.59 9.08 17.36
CA PRO A 440 23.82 7.84 17.37
C PRO A 440 23.27 7.53 18.78
N VAL A 441 22.15 6.82 18.83
CA VAL A 441 21.50 6.46 20.11
C VAL A 441 22.41 5.53 20.91
N ASN A 442 22.69 5.88 22.17
CA ASN A 442 23.43 5.04 23.09
C ASN A 442 22.50 3.99 23.73
N PHE A 443 22.26 2.88 23.03
CA PHE A 443 21.45 1.79 23.55
C PHE A 443 22.15 1.07 24.71
N ALA A 444 21.44 0.86 25.81
CA ALA A 444 21.95 0.12 26.96
C ALA A 444 22.20 -1.34 26.56
N GLY A 445 23.47 -1.76 26.63
CA GLY A 445 23.91 -3.09 26.19
C GLY A 445 23.60 -3.38 24.73
N ASP A 446 23.58 -2.36 23.87
CA ASP A 446 23.22 -2.43 22.44
C ASP A 446 21.83 -3.05 22.16
N LYS A 447 20.91 -3.01 23.14
CA LYS A 447 19.56 -3.60 23.00
C LYS A 447 18.46 -2.74 23.58
N ARG A 448 18.67 -2.19 24.77
CA ARG A 448 17.62 -1.54 25.58
C ARG A 448 17.69 -0.02 25.47
N ILE A 449 16.59 0.66 25.80
CA ILE A 449 16.55 2.12 25.88
C ILE A 449 15.78 2.57 27.13
N PHE A 450 16.29 3.60 27.79
CA PHE A 450 15.68 4.21 28.97
C PHE A 450 15.74 5.73 28.83
N TYR A 451 14.76 6.29 28.12
CA TYR A 451 14.73 7.68 27.67
C TYR A 451 13.62 8.51 28.31
N ALA A 452 12.89 7.99 29.30
CA ALA A 452 11.77 8.71 29.93
C ALA A 452 12.18 10.09 30.47
N GLU A 453 13.29 10.18 31.23
CA GLU A 453 13.77 11.46 31.77
C GLU A 453 14.09 12.47 30.67
N GLN A 454 14.79 12.04 29.62
CA GLN A 454 15.14 12.89 28.50
C GLN A 454 13.89 13.26 27.69
N PHE A 455 12.98 12.32 27.47
CA PHE A 455 11.78 12.57 26.67
C PHE A 455 10.87 13.60 27.32
N TYR A 456 10.64 13.49 28.63
CA TYR A 456 9.78 14.43 29.36
C TYR A 456 10.51 15.66 29.90
N ASP A 457 11.80 15.85 29.59
CA ASP A 457 12.57 17.05 29.97
C ASP A 457 12.04 18.31 29.25
N ILE A 458 11.45 19.20 30.03
CA ILE A 458 10.89 20.49 29.57
C ILE A 458 11.90 21.64 29.55
N ASN A 459 13.16 21.42 29.93
CA ASN A 459 14.19 22.46 29.92
C ASN A 459 14.68 22.79 28.50
N ARG A 460 14.34 21.97 27.50
CA ARG A 460 14.58 22.27 26.09
C ARG A 460 13.38 22.98 25.46
N PRO A 461 13.49 24.27 25.05
CA PRO A 461 12.36 25.05 24.55
C PRO A 461 11.64 24.41 23.36
N THR A 462 12.38 23.87 22.39
CA THR A 462 11.80 23.19 21.21
C THR A 462 10.99 21.97 21.61
N ARG A 463 11.52 21.12 22.50
CA ARG A 463 10.83 19.89 22.94
C ARG A 463 9.59 20.24 23.77
N LYS A 464 9.70 21.20 24.68
CA LYS A 464 8.58 21.72 25.47
C LYS A 464 7.43 22.18 24.57
N LEU A 465 7.73 22.95 23.52
CA LEU A 465 6.72 23.42 22.57
C LEU A 465 6.05 22.27 21.82
N LEU A 466 6.83 21.28 21.37
CA LEU A 466 6.29 20.10 20.68
C LEU A 466 5.37 19.28 21.59
N HIS A 467 5.73 19.07 22.88
CA HIS A 467 4.84 18.41 23.84
C HIS A 467 3.56 19.20 24.04
N GLN A 468 3.66 20.51 24.23
CA GLN A 468 2.49 21.37 24.41
C GLN A 468 1.54 21.27 23.21
N GLN A 469 2.05 21.45 21.99
CA GLN A 469 1.24 21.36 20.77
C GLN A 469 0.60 19.98 20.61
N TYR A 470 1.36 18.90 20.88
CA TYR A 470 0.83 17.55 20.78
C TYR A 470 -0.28 17.28 21.83
N ILE A 471 -0.10 17.72 23.08
CA ILE A 471 -1.13 17.60 24.12
C ILE A 471 -2.37 18.42 23.74
N GLU A 472 -2.20 19.65 23.27
CA GLU A 472 -3.29 20.49 22.77
C GLU A 472 -4.03 19.79 21.62
N LYS A 473 -3.32 19.15 20.69
CA LYS A 473 -3.93 18.36 19.61
C LYS A 473 -4.73 17.16 20.15
N CYS A 474 -4.20 16.42 21.12
CA CYS A 474 -4.91 15.31 21.75
C CYS A 474 -6.24 15.77 22.36
N LEU A 475 -6.24 16.90 23.07
CA LEU A 475 -7.43 17.45 23.72
C LEU A 475 -8.42 18.05 22.71
N ASP A 476 -7.93 18.87 21.78
CA ASP A 476 -8.75 19.58 20.80
C ASP A 476 -9.48 18.62 19.85
N ASN A 477 -8.84 17.51 19.46
CA ASN A 477 -9.45 16.54 18.54
C ASN A 477 -10.81 16.01 19.06
N PHE A 478 -10.92 15.85 20.38
CA PHE A 478 -12.05 15.22 21.06
C PHE A 478 -12.86 16.16 21.96
N ARG A 479 -12.63 17.48 21.90
CA ARG A 479 -13.29 18.46 22.78
C ARG A 479 -14.83 18.41 22.75
N ASP A 480 -15.39 17.92 21.65
CA ASP A 480 -16.84 17.81 21.43
C ASP A 480 -17.38 16.38 21.72
N ASN A 481 -16.52 15.44 22.12
CA ASN A 481 -16.88 14.04 22.39
C ASN A 481 -16.89 13.76 23.90
N SER A 482 -18.07 13.63 24.50
CA SER A 482 -18.21 13.37 25.94
C SER A 482 -17.85 11.94 26.38
N ASN A 483 -17.64 11.03 25.43
CA ASN A 483 -17.28 9.63 25.65
C ASN A 483 -15.79 9.33 25.46
N VAL A 484 -14.93 10.35 25.55
CA VAL A 484 -13.46 10.20 25.48
C VAL A 484 -12.86 10.49 26.85
N ILE A 485 -12.10 9.54 27.36
CA ILE A 485 -11.33 9.70 28.61
C ILE A 485 -9.86 9.83 28.22
N GLN A 486 -9.24 10.93 28.62
CA GLN A 486 -7.86 11.26 28.32
C GLN A 486 -6.93 10.74 29.42
N PHE A 487 -5.88 10.02 29.03
CA PHE A 487 -4.80 9.58 29.90
C PHE A 487 -3.50 10.23 29.47
N THR A 488 -2.60 10.49 30.43
CA THR A 488 -1.26 11.00 30.13
C THR A 488 -0.53 10.05 29.18
N GLY A 489 -0.64 8.75 29.39
CA GLY A 489 -0.11 7.75 28.50
C GLY A 489 -0.11 6.36 29.12
N GLU A 490 0.07 5.37 28.27
CA GLU A 490 0.14 3.97 28.68
C GLU A 490 1.56 3.62 29.15
N GLU A 491 1.63 2.77 30.18
CA GLU A 491 2.86 2.42 30.89
C GLU A 491 3.61 3.64 31.44
N PHE A 492 2.88 4.69 31.81
CA PHE A 492 3.46 5.88 32.40
C PHE A 492 4.00 5.57 33.80
N THR A 493 5.33 5.62 33.97
CA THR A 493 5.97 5.29 35.25
C THR A 493 6.03 6.45 36.25
N GLY A 494 5.54 7.64 35.87
CA GLY A 494 5.52 8.84 36.72
C GLY A 494 6.91 9.43 37.01
N PRO A 495 6.97 10.66 37.56
CA PRO A 495 8.12 11.04 38.39
C PRO A 495 8.11 10.16 39.66
N LEU A 496 9.26 9.58 40.00
CA LEU A 496 9.49 8.94 41.31
C LEU A 496 9.42 9.95 42.45
#